data_AF-A0A967WGL9-F1
#
_entry.id   AF-A0A967WGL9-F1
#
_cell.length_a   1.000
_cell.length_b   1.000
_cell.length_c   1.000
_cell.angle_alpha   90.00
_cell.angle_beta   90.00
_cell.angle_gamma   90.00
#
_symmetry.space_group_name_H-M   'P 1'
#
loop_
_entity.id
_entity.type
_entity.pdbx_description
1 polymer ?
#
loop_
_entity_poly.entity_id
_entity_poly.type
_entity_poly.pdbx_seq_one_letter_code
_entity_poly.pdbx_strand_id
1 'polypeptide(L)'
;VNATGVWADQIRHMDDAGAEQMIQVDRGSHLVLPREKLAIRGAVAFSSADGRRAMYAVPWGHTCIVGTTDVDHHGDLDQVCAMPEEIEGMLDAVNHAFPGA
;
A
#
# COMPACT_ATOMS: atom_id res chain seq x y z
N VAL A 1 8.94 -20.47 -18.54
CA VAL A 1 8.94 -19.82 -17.22
C VAL A 1 7.86 -18.75 -17.24
N ASN A 2 6.90 -18.79 -16.32
CA ASN A 2 5.91 -17.73 -16.13
C ASN A 2 6.40 -16.84 -14.97
N ALA A 3 6.68 -15.57 -15.25
CA ALA A 3 7.19 -14.58 -14.30
C ALA A 3 6.40 -13.27 -14.36
N THR A 4 5.09 -13.37 -14.62
CA THR A 4 4.21 -12.20 -14.82
C THR A 4 3.57 -11.66 -13.54
N GLY A 5 4.15 -11.94 -12.37
CA GLY A 5 3.69 -11.37 -11.08
C GLY A 5 2.20 -11.65 -10.82
N VAL A 6 1.43 -10.61 -10.51
CA VAL A 6 -0.01 -10.69 -10.19
C VAL A 6 -0.86 -11.25 -11.35
N TRP A 7 -0.36 -11.18 -12.58
CA TRP A 7 -1.02 -11.74 -13.77
C TRP A 7 -0.73 -13.24 -13.99
N ALA A 8 0.00 -13.91 -13.09
CA ALA A 8 0.43 -15.29 -13.35
C ALA A 8 -0.74 -16.26 -13.59
N ASP A 9 -1.86 -16.10 -12.88
CA ASP A 9 -3.05 -16.93 -13.08
C ASP A 9 -3.70 -16.69 -14.44
N GLN A 10 -3.73 -15.46 -14.94
CA GLN A 10 -4.24 -15.17 -16.29
C GLN A 10 -3.43 -15.92 -17.36
N ILE A 11 -2.10 -15.96 -17.22
CA ILE A 11 -1.23 -16.71 -18.13
C ILE A 11 -1.40 -18.23 -17.97
N ARG A 12 -1.60 -18.72 -16.74
CA ARG A 12 -1.88 -20.15 -16.48
C ARG A 12 -3.19 -20.59 -17.12
N HIS A 13 -4.24 -19.77 -17.03
CA HIS A 13 -5.55 -20.07 -17.62
C HIS A 13 -5.56 -20.05 -19.14
N MET A 14 -4.59 -19.39 -19.79
CA MET A 14 -4.38 -19.50 -21.24
C MET A 14 -3.87 -20.87 -21.67
N ASP A 15 -3.10 -21.56 -20.82
CA ASP A 15 -2.57 -22.91 -21.07
C ASP A 15 -3.54 -24.00 -20.61
N ASP A 16 -4.13 -23.84 -19.42
CA ASP A 16 -5.15 -24.72 -18.84
C ASP A 16 -6.27 -23.91 -18.17
N ALA A 17 -7.43 -23.84 -18.84
CA ALA A 17 -8.61 -23.15 -18.33
C ALA A 17 -9.20 -23.76 -17.05
N GLY A 18 -8.85 -25.01 -16.71
CA GLY A 18 -9.28 -25.70 -15.49
C GLY A 18 -8.35 -25.49 -14.29
N ALA A 19 -7.24 -24.75 -14.47
CA ALA A 19 -6.26 -24.56 -13.41
C ALA A 19 -6.85 -23.79 -12.21
N GLU A 20 -6.63 -24.30 -11.00
CA GLU A 20 -7.06 -23.62 -9.77
C GLU A 20 -6.35 -22.26 -9.61
N GLN A 21 -7.10 -21.28 -9.09
CA GLN A 21 -6.57 -19.97 -8.73
C GLN A 21 -5.51 -20.14 -7.63
N MET A 22 -4.37 -19.49 -7.82
CA MET A 22 -3.21 -19.59 -6.92
C MET A 22 -2.88 -18.23 -6.29
N ILE A 23 -3.21 -17.12 -6.96
CA ILE A 23 -2.91 -15.78 -6.47
C ILE A 23 -4.18 -15.14 -5.87
N GLN A 24 -4.06 -14.71 -4.62
CA GLN A 24 -4.95 -13.72 -4.01
C GLN A 24 -4.30 -12.34 -4.17
N VAL A 25 -5.07 -11.36 -4.64
CA VAL A 25 -4.55 -10.02 -4.97
C VAL A 25 -4.98 -9.02 -3.91
N ASP A 26 -3.99 -8.43 -3.24
CA ASP A 26 -4.19 -7.31 -2.34
C ASP A 26 -3.50 -6.07 -2.91
N ARG A 27 -4.17 -4.91 -2.82
CA ARG A 27 -3.62 -3.60 -3.15
C ARG A 27 -2.99 -2.98 -1.91
N GLY A 28 -1.81 -2.38 -2.12
CA GLY A 28 -1.16 -1.50 -1.15
C GLY A 28 -0.92 -0.10 -1.73
N SER A 29 -1.23 0.91 -0.94
CA SER A 29 -1.12 2.33 -1.29
C SER A 29 -0.07 3.04 -0.43
N HIS A 30 0.50 4.13 -0.97
CA HIS A 30 1.38 5.04 -0.22
C HIS A 30 0.98 6.49 -0.48
N LEU A 31 1.11 7.33 0.55
CA LEU A 31 1.04 8.78 0.44
C LEU A 31 2.44 9.37 0.30
N VAL A 32 2.56 10.44 -0.49
CA VAL A 32 3.77 11.26 -0.58
C VAL A 32 3.46 12.61 0.04
N LEU A 33 4.06 12.89 1.20
CA LEU A 33 3.81 14.11 1.96
C LEU A 33 5.06 15.01 1.98
N PRO A 34 4.92 16.34 2.12
CA PRO A 34 6.06 17.22 2.33
C PRO A 34 6.83 16.82 3.59
N ARG A 35 8.16 16.69 3.50
CA ARG A 35 8.99 16.21 4.62
C ARG A 35 8.88 17.11 5.86
N GLU A 36 8.73 18.41 5.65
CA GLU A 36 8.59 19.40 6.72
C GLU A 36 7.37 19.15 7.62
N LYS A 37 6.35 18.46 7.11
CA LYS A 37 5.14 18.09 7.88
C LYS A 37 5.40 16.97 8.90
N LEU A 38 6.36 16.08 8.63
CA LEU A 38 6.58 14.90 9.47
C LEU A 38 7.85 14.95 10.32
N ALA A 39 8.60 16.06 10.31
CA ALA A 39 9.74 16.38 11.19
C ALA A 39 10.71 15.21 11.57
N ILE A 40 10.78 14.15 10.76
CA ILE A 40 11.55 12.94 11.04
C ILE A 40 12.92 12.98 10.36
N ARG A 41 13.93 12.45 11.07
CA ARG A 41 15.34 12.40 10.59
C ARG A 41 15.71 11.09 9.92
N GLY A 42 14.97 10.01 10.20
CA GLY A 42 15.16 8.68 9.64
C GLY A 42 13.82 7.97 9.48
N ALA A 43 13.85 6.74 8.97
CA ALA A 43 12.64 5.93 8.84
C ALA A 43 12.04 5.62 10.22
N VAL A 44 10.72 5.76 10.33
CA VAL A 44 9.97 5.45 11.56
C VAL A 44 8.90 4.42 11.23
N ALA A 45 8.82 3.37 12.06
CA ALA A 45 7.69 2.45 12.08
C ALA A 45 6.68 2.91 13.14
N PHE A 46 5.39 2.91 12.80
CA PHE A 46 4.29 3.30 13.68
C PHE A 46 3.05 2.44 13.38
N SER A 47 1.99 2.56 14.18
CA SER A 47 0.78 1.75 13.99
C SER A 47 -0.24 2.44 13.08
N SER A 48 -1.00 1.67 12.31
CA SER A 48 -2.23 2.13 11.64
C SER A 48 -3.24 2.68 12.64
N ALA A 49 -4.24 3.44 12.16
CA ALA A 49 -5.25 4.08 13.01
C ALA A 49 -6.01 3.09 13.91
N ASP A 50 -6.24 1.87 13.44
CA ASP A 50 -6.87 0.77 14.21
C ASP A 50 -5.89 -0.02 15.10
N GLY A 51 -4.59 0.30 15.06
CA GLY A 51 -3.54 -0.36 15.84
C GLY A 51 -3.15 -1.75 15.35
N ARG A 52 -3.71 -2.24 14.23
CA ARG A 52 -3.56 -3.65 13.80
C ARG A 52 -2.38 -3.89 12.88
N ARG A 53 -1.87 -2.86 12.21
CA ARG A 53 -0.84 -2.97 11.18
C ARG A 53 0.32 -2.01 11.45
N ALA A 54 1.51 -2.43 11.05
CA ALA A 54 2.66 -1.55 11.01
C ALA A 54 2.59 -0.68 9.74
N MET A 55 2.84 0.60 9.92
CA MET A 55 3.06 1.58 8.87
C MET A 55 4.48 2.16 9.01
N TYR A 56 4.97 2.75 7.94
CA TYR A 56 6.29 3.35 7.84
C TYR A 56 6.20 4.75 7.29
N ALA A 57 6.96 5.67 7.89
CA ALA A 57 7.24 6.98 7.35
C ALA A 57 8.73 7.02 6.99
N VAL A 58 9.04 7.14 5.69
CA VAL A 58 10.40 7.08 5.16
C VAL A 58 10.76 8.40 4.49
N PRO A 59 11.73 9.17 5.02
CA PRO A 59 12.19 10.39 4.37
C PRO A 59 12.80 10.09 3.00
N TRP A 60 12.39 10.84 1.97
CA TRP A 60 12.94 10.73 0.62
C TRP A 60 13.11 12.13 0.01
N GLY A 61 14.33 12.66 0.07
CA GLY A 61 14.62 14.03 -0.36
C GLY A 61 13.81 15.07 0.43
N HIS A 62 12.97 15.83 -0.26
CA HIS A 62 12.06 16.84 0.29
C HIS A 62 10.67 16.30 0.65
N THR A 63 10.43 15.00 0.44
CA THR A 63 9.17 14.34 0.77
C THR A 63 9.37 13.26 1.83
N CYS A 64 8.26 12.71 2.29
CA CYS A 64 8.19 11.52 3.11
C CYS A 64 7.17 10.57 2.49
N ILE A 65 7.56 9.33 2.26
CA ILE A 65 6.66 8.27 1.80
C ILE A 65 6.04 7.65 3.05
N VAL A 66 4.71 7.57 3.09
CA VAL A 66 3.94 7.01 4.21
C VAL A 66 3.02 5.90 3.73
N GLY A 67 3.04 4.75 4.39
CA GLY A 67 2.22 3.60 4.00
C GLY A 67 2.53 2.35 4.84
N THR A 68 2.04 1.17 4.51
CA THR A 68 1.15 0.85 3.37
C THR A 68 -0.28 0.60 3.84
N THR A 69 -1.18 0.46 2.88
CA THR A 69 -2.46 -0.23 3.09
C THR A 69 -2.38 -1.70 2.67
N ASP A 70 -3.40 -2.46 3.05
CA ASP A 70 -3.57 -3.88 2.74
C ASP A 70 -5.07 -4.11 2.54
N VAL A 71 -5.50 -4.19 1.28
CA VAL A 71 -6.91 -4.18 0.85
C VAL A 71 -7.11 -5.16 -0.30
N ASP A 72 -8.00 -6.13 -0.14
CA ASP A 72 -8.42 -7.05 -1.20
C ASP A 72 -8.76 -6.28 -2.50
N HIS A 73 -8.16 -6.70 -3.62
CA HIS A 73 -8.34 -6.05 -4.92
C HIS A 73 -9.01 -6.98 -5.92
N HIS A 74 -10.20 -6.56 -6.37
CA HIS A 74 -10.99 -7.27 -7.38
C HIS A 74 -11.13 -6.49 -8.70
N GLY A 75 -10.45 -5.35 -8.81
CA GLY A 75 -10.51 -4.48 -9.97
C GLY A 75 -9.53 -4.90 -11.08
N ASP A 76 -9.45 -4.05 -12.10
CA ASP A 76 -8.46 -4.18 -13.16
C ASP A 76 -7.03 -4.15 -12.58
N LEU A 77 -6.20 -5.12 -12.95
CA LEU A 77 -4.80 -5.20 -12.50
C LEU A 77 -3.91 -4.16 -13.19
N ASP A 78 -4.33 -3.66 -14.35
CA ASP A 78 -3.64 -2.59 -15.07
C ASP A 78 -4.02 -1.20 -14.55
N GLN A 79 -5.07 -1.08 -13.72
CA GLN A 79 -5.56 0.18 -13.16
C GLN A 79 -5.81 0.08 -11.66
N VAL A 80 -4.75 0.32 -10.89
CA VAL A 80 -4.76 0.23 -9.43
C VAL A 80 -4.60 1.62 -8.83
N CYS A 81 -5.58 2.07 -8.05
CA CYS A 81 -5.60 3.39 -7.41
C CYS A 81 -5.95 3.28 -5.93
N ALA A 82 -5.39 4.18 -5.12
CA ALA A 82 -5.79 4.31 -3.72
C ALA A 82 -7.23 4.80 -3.61
N MET A 83 -8.02 4.16 -2.74
CA MET A 83 -9.40 4.58 -2.47
C MET A 83 -9.45 5.68 -1.42
N PRO A 84 -10.50 6.52 -1.39
CA PRO A 84 -10.64 7.58 -0.40
C PRO A 84 -10.48 7.09 1.05
N GLU A 85 -11.02 5.91 1.37
CA GLU A 85 -10.97 5.32 2.70
C GLU A 85 -9.53 4.92 3.11
N GLU A 86 -8.71 4.49 2.14
CA GLU A 86 -7.29 4.20 2.35
C GLU A 86 -6.52 5.49 2.66
N ILE A 87 -6.80 6.56 1.92
CA ILE A 87 -6.18 7.88 2.09
C ILE A 87 -6.52 8.44 3.47
N GLU A 88 -7.81 8.43 3.83
CA GLU A 88 -8.30 8.89 5.13
C GLU A 88 -7.67 8.08 6.27
N GLY A 89 -7.70 6.75 6.18
CA GLY A 89 -7.11 5.89 7.21
C GLY A 89 -5.60 6.07 7.40
N MET A 90 -4.85 6.32 6.32
CA MET A 90 -3.42 6.64 6.41
C MET A 90 -3.18 8.01 7.03
N LEU A 91 -3.98 9.03 6.68
CA LEU A 91 -3.87 10.37 7.26
C LEU A 91 -4.22 10.37 8.75
N ASP A 92 -5.24 9.62 9.17
CA ASP A 92 -5.58 9.45 10.58
C ASP A 92 -4.44 8.81 11.37
N ALA A 93 -3.83 7.75 10.81
CA ALA A 93 -2.68 7.09 11.43
C ALA A 93 -1.47 8.05 11.57
N VAL A 94 -1.21 8.85 10.52
CA VAL A 94 -0.16 9.87 10.53
C VAL A 94 -0.41 10.92 11.59
N ASN A 95 -1.62 11.50 11.64
CA ASN A 95 -1.96 12.54 12.60
C ASN A 95 -1.92 12.04 14.04
N HIS A 96 -2.23 10.76 14.26
CA HIS A 96 -2.09 10.12 15.57
C HIS A 96 -0.62 9.91 15.97
N ALA A 97 0.22 9.43 15.04
CA ALA A 97 1.62 9.11 15.31
C ALA A 97 2.53 10.36 15.37
N PHE A 98 2.18 11.42 14.66
CA PHE A 98 2.95 12.67 14.57
C PHE A 98 2.07 13.89 14.92
N PRO A 99 1.77 14.11 16.21
CA PRO A 99 0.97 15.26 16.64
C PRO A 99 1.61 16.59 16.19
N GLY A 100 0.88 17.36 15.38
CA GLY A 100 1.35 18.64 14.83
C GLY A 100 1.81 18.60 13.37
N ALA A 101 1.65 17.46 12.69
CA ALA A 101 1.72 17.36 11.24
C ALA A 101 0.64 18.18 10.52
#